data_AF-A0AAV7NRI8-F1
#
_entry.id   AF-A0AAV7NRI8-F1
#
_cell.length_a   1.000
_cell.length_b   1.000
_cell.length_c   1.000
_cell.angle_alpha   90.00
_cell.angle_beta   90.00
_cell.angle_gamma   90.00
#
_symmetry.space_group_name_H-M   'P 1'
#
loop_
_entity.id
_entity.type
_entity.pdbx_description
1 polymer ?
#
loop_
_entity_poly.entity_id
_entity_poly.type
_entity_poly.pdbx_seq_one_letter_code
_entity_poly.pdbx_strand_id
1 'polypeptide(L)' 'CLTKKFGLTPEQYRLKFRDTQKTSTQSWVDFVDISVKALEGWIQGNKVSTFEGLYNLIMREHLLTNCVQEKLRQYLVDS' A
#
# COMPACT_ATOMS: atom_id res chain seq x y z
N CYS A 1 -8.05 -19.06 23.08
CA CYS A 1 -8.17 -18.74 21.63
C CYS A 1 -7.23 -17.60 21.28
N LEU A 2 -6.09 -17.93 20.66
CA LEU A 2 -5.10 -16.96 20.19
C LEU A 2 -5.52 -16.39 18.83
N THR A 3 -6.57 -15.55 18.82
CA THR A 3 -6.81 -14.68 17.66
C THR A 3 -5.74 -13.59 17.67
N LYS A 4 -4.52 -13.96 17.25
CA LYS A 4 -3.51 -13.02 16.82
C LYS A 4 -4.19 -12.09 15.83
N LYS A 5 -4.29 -10.81 16.19
CA LYS A 5 -4.63 -9.70 15.29
C LYS A 5 -3.59 -9.66 14.17
N PHE A 6 -3.72 -10.53 13.18
CA PHE A 6 -3.03 -10.33 11.91
C PHE A 6 -3.81 -9.25 11.19
N GLY A 7 -3.51 -8.00 11.54
CA GLY A 7 -3.86 -6.86 10.70
C GLY A 7 -3.34 -7.11 9.29
N LEU A 8 -3.95 -6.45 8.29
CA LEU A 8 -3.50 -6.55 6.91
C LEU A 8 -2.00 -6.28 6.81
N THR A 9 -1.29 -7.03 5.97
CA THR A 9 0.13 -6.77 5.69
C THR A 9 0.26 -5.41 5.00
N PRO A 10 1.45 -4.77 5.05
CA PRO A 10 1.67 -3.51 4.35
C PRO A 10 1.35 -3.62 2.85
N GLU A 11 1.62 -4.77 2.25
CA GLU A 11 1.32 -5.06 0.86
C GLU A 11 -0.19 -5.18 0.58
N GLN A 12 -0.96 -5.77 1.49
CA GLN A 12 -2.42 -5.81 1.37
C GLN A 12 -3.03 -4.40 1.47
N TYR A 13 -2.47 -3.53 2.31
CA TYR A 13 -2.87 -2.13 2.35
C TYR A 13 -2.51 -1.38 1.07
N ARG A 14 -1.33 -1.64 0.49
CA ARG A 14 -0.92 -1.08 -0.81
C ARG A 14 -1.88 -1.45 -1.93
N LEU A 15 -2.18 -2.75 -2.07
CA LEU A 15 -3.12 -3.26 -3.06
C LEU A 15 -4.50 -2.65 -2.84
N LYS A 16 -4.96 -2.58 -1.59
CA LYS A 16 -6.22 -1.89 -1.27
C LYS A 16 -6.18 -0.43 -1.70
N PHE A 17 -5.11 0.32 -1.45
CA PHE A 17 -5.03 1.71 -1.89
C PHE A 17 -5.05 1.87 -3.41
N ARG A 18 -4.35 1.00 -4.16
CA ARG A 18 -4.23 1.07 -5.62
C ARG A 18 -5.45 0.53 -6.37
N ASP A 19 -6.05 -0.53 -5.85
CA ASP A 19 -7.11 -1.29 -6.55
C ASP A 19 -8.52 -0.92 -6.08
N THR A 20 -8.68 -0.13 -5.00
CA THR A 20 -10.00 0.29 -4.54
C THR A 20 -10.66 1.16 -5.61
N GLN A 21 -11.78 0.67 -6.13
CA GLN A 21 -12.69 1.40 -7.01
C GLN A 21 -13.91 1.83 -6.19
N LYS A 22 -14.41 3.05 -6.44
CA LYS A 22 -15.65 3.52 -5.82
C LYS A 22 -16.82 2.65 -6.30
N THR A 23 -17.63 2.15 -5.39
CA THR A 23 -18.88 1.46 -5.75
C THR A 23 -20.00 2.46 -6.04
N SER A 24 -21.05 2.01 -6.74
CA SER A 24 -22.22 2.84 -7.06
C SER A 24 -22.97 3.33 -5.81
N THR A 25 -22.89 2.59 -4.70
CA THR A 25 -23.61 2.86 -3.45
C THR A 25 -22.84 3.72 -2.45
N GLN A 26 -21.54 3.91 -2.64
CA GLN A 26 -20.67 4.61 -1.71
C GLN A 26 -20.63 6.12 -1.99
N SER A 27 -20.54 6.99 -0.97
CA SER A 27 -20.29 8.42 -1.22
C SER A 27 -18.82 8.67 -1.61
N TRP A 28 -18.51 9.83 -2.21
CA TRP A 28 -17.11 10.21 -2.45
C TRP A 28 -16.33 10.44 -1.16
N VAL A 29 -16.99 10.92 -0.10
CA VAL A 29 -16.38 11.09 1.22
C VAL A 29 -15.97 9.73 1.79
N ASP A 30 -16.88 8.75 1.75
CA ASP A 30 -16.57 7.39 2.22
C ASP A 30 -15.43 6.76 1.41
N PHE A 31 -15.37 7.02 0.10
CA PHE A 31 -14.30 6.50 -0.75
C PHE A 31 -12.94 7.08 -0.33
N VAL A 32 -12.87 8.40 -0.17
CA VAL A 32 -11.65 9.07 0.30
C VAL A 32 -11.23 8.55 1.67
N ASP A 33 -12.16 8.40 2.61
CA ASP A 33 -11.88 7.87 3.95
C ASP A 33 -11.28 6.45 3.90
N ILE A 34 -11.79 5.58 3.03
CA ILE A 34 -11.24 4.24 2.85
C ILE A 34 -9.85 4.30 2.22
N SER A 35 -9.65 5.15 1.20
CA SER A 35 -8.36 5.33 0.56
C SER A 35 -7.30 5.88 1.52
N VAL A 36 -7.65 6.85 2.36
CA VAL A 36 -6.77 7.41 3.39
C VAL A 36 -6.37 6.33 4.39
N LYS A 37 -7.34 5.57 4.93
CA LYS A 37 -7.05 4.46 5.87
C LYS A 37 -6.15 3.39 5.24
N ALA A 38 -6.34 3.10 3.95
CA ALA A 38 -5.49 2.16 3.23
C ALA A 38 -4.06 2.69 3.07
N LEU A 39 -3.90 3.97 2.72
CA LEU A 39 -2.59 4.62 2.63
C LEU A 39 -1.89 4.67 3.99
N GLU A 40 -2.60 5.05 5.06
CA GLU A 40 -2.06 5.09 6.42
C GLU A 40 -1.58 3.70 6.87
N GLY A 41 -2.37 2.65 6.62
CA GLY A 41 -1.97 1.28 6.91
C GLY A 41 -0.72 0.84 6.14
N TRP A 42 -0.58 1.29 4.89
CA TRP A 42 0.60 1.01 4.08
C TRP A 42 1.85 1.74 4.60
N ILE A 43 1.72 3.03 4.93
CA ILE A 43 2.79 3.87 5.51
C ILE A 43 3.26 3.31 6.86
N GLN A 44 2.32 3.03 7.78
CA GLN A 44 2.61 2.48 9.10
C GLN A 44 3.25 1.10 8.99
N GLY A 45 2.75 0.27 8.09
CA GLY A 45 3.30 -1.06 7.82
C GLY A 45 4.75 -1.05 7.34
N ASN A 46 5.15 -0.01 6.58
CA ASN A 46 6.53 0.21 6.15
C ASN A 46 7.35 1.06 7.12
N LYS A 47 6.80 1.38 8.31
CA LYS A 47 7.45 2.22 9.34
C LYS A 47 7.91 3.59 8.80
N VAL A 48 7.17 4.13 7.84
CA VAL A 48 7.45 5.45 7.26
C VAL A 48 6.88 6.53 8.17
N SER A 49 7.74 7.44 8.64
CA SER A 49 7.36 8.56 9.50
C SER A 49 7.82 9.92 8.99
N THR A 50 8.57 9.95 7.88
CA THR A 50 9.11 11.16 7.27
C THR A 50 8.57 11.34 5.86
N PHE A 51 8.52 12.60 5.40
CA PHE A 51 8.20 12.89 4.00
C PHE A 51 9.17 12.21 3.03
N GLU A 52 10.45 12.12 3.42
CA GLU A 52 11.46 11.39 2.65
C GLU A 52 11.14 9.90 2.52
N GLY A 53 10.81 9.24 3.63
CA GLY A 53 10.39 7.84 3.61
C GLY A 53 9.13 7.64 2.76
N LEU A 54 8.21 8.60 2.74
CA LEU A 54 7.00 8.53 1.95
C LEU A 54 7.29 8.57 0.45
N TYR A 55 8.05 9.55 -0.04
CA TYR A 55 8.34 9.60 -1.48
C TYR A 55 9.21 8.40 -1.90
N ASN A 56 10.15 7.94 -1.06
CA ASN A 56 10.95 6.75 -1.34
C ASN A 56 10.07 5.49 -1.47
N LEU A 57 9.08 5.33 -0.60
CA LEU A 57 8.10 4.23 -0.65
C LEU A 57 7.31 4.25 -1.97
N ILE A 58 6.80 5.42 -2.35
CA ILE A 58 6.05 5.59 -3.60
C ILE A 58 6.95 5.36 -4.82
N MET A 59 8.20 5.83 -4.80
CA MET A 59 9.15 5.63 -5.89
C MET A 59 9.53 4.15 -6.05
N ARG A 60 9.76 3.43 -4.94
CA ARG A 60 10.01 1.97 -4.97
C ARG A 60 8.81 1.24 -5.57
N GLU A 61 7.60 1.60 -5.16
CA GLU A 61 6.37 1.02 -5.71
C GLU A 61 6.19 1.30 -7.20
N HIS A 62 6.46 2.52 -7.64
CA HIS A 62 6.38 2.89 -9.06
C HIS A 62 7.40 2.11 -9.90
N LEU A 63 8.64 2.00 -9.42
CA LEU A 63 9.71 1.25 -10.10
C LEU A 63 9.33 -0.21 -10.24
N LEU A 64 8.94 -0.86 -9.15
CA LEU A 64 8.52 -2.26 -9.17
C LEU A 64 7.31 -2.45 -10.09
N THR A 65 6.31 -1.59 -10.00
CA THR A 65 5.06 -1.75 -10.76
C THR A 65 5.23 -1.51 -12.27
N ASN A 66 5.97 -0.48 -12.67
CA ASN A 66 5.98 0.02 -14.05
C ASN A 66 7.31 -0.14 -14.80
N CYS A 67 8.44 -0.22 -14.10
CA CYS A 67 9.77 -0.16 -14.74
C CYS A 67 10.49 -1.51 -14.77
N VAL A 68 10.22 -2.38 -13.80
CA VAL A 68 10.97 -3.64 -13.64
C VAL A 68 10.24 -4.77 -14.38
N GLN A 69 10.89 -5.36 -15.39
CA GLN A 69 10.43 -6.63 -15.99
C GLN A 69 10.34 -7.71 -14.92
N GLU A 70 9.31 -8.56 -14.95
CA GLU A 70 8.96 -9.50 -13.87
C GLU A 70 10.14 -10.33 -13.32
N LYS A 71 11.12 -10.67 -14.16
CA LYS A 71 12.35 -11.40 -13.79
C LYS A 71 13.27 -10.64 -12.81
N LEU A 72 13.24 -9.31 -12.80
CA LEU A 72 14.09 -8.46 -11.96
C LEU A 72 13.39 -8.03 -10.66
N ARG A 73 12.07 -8.22 -10.54
CA ARG A 73 11.31 -7.87 -9.32
C ARG A 73 11.77 -8.69 -8.11
N GLN A 74 12.06 -9.97 -8.30
CA GLN A 74 12.48 -10.87 -7.22
C GLN A 74 13.79 -10.40 -6.55
N TYR A 75 14.75 -9.90 -7.33
CA TYR A 75 16.03 -9.42 -6.80
C TYR A 75 15.91 -8.13 -5.95
N LEU A 76 14.93 -7.27 -6.25
CA LEU A 76 14.74 -5.99 -5.56
C LEU A 76 13.91 -6.08 -4.28
N VAL A 77 13.11 -7.15 -4.12
CA VAL A 77 12.31 -7.39 -2.91
C VAL A 77 13.19 -7.95 -1.78
N ASP A 78 14.24 -8.69 -2.12
CA ASP A 78 15.18 -9.31 -1.17
C ASP A 78 16.33 -8.39 -0.71
N SER A 79 16.34 -7.12 -1.16
CA SER A 79 17.33 -6.09 -0.83
C SER A 79 16.76 -4.96 0.04
#